data_AF-A0A8E2EEF7-F1
#
_entry.id   AF-A0A8E2EEF7-F1
#
_cell.length_a   1.000
_cell.length_b   1.000
_cell.length_c   1.000
_cell.angle_alpha   90.00
_cell.angle_beta   90.00
_cell.angle_gamma   90.00
#
_symmetry.space_group_name_H-M   'P 1'
#
loop_
_entity.id
_entity.type
_entity.pdbx_description
1 polymer ?
#
loop_
_entity_poly.entity_id
_entity_poly.type
_entity_poly.pdbx_seq_one_letter_code
_entity_poly.pdbx_strand_id
1 'polypeptide(L)'
;MTSRDATHAGSWYSARKSELSAQLDQWLDAVPARATCIGTESSKQATAQLPSSGARAIIAPHAGYSYSGPAAAWAYKALDFSNAKRIFLLGPSHHHYLSGCALSQCDKYETPLGDLIIDKATVAELHQKGSFDKMSLSVDEAEHSLEMHLPYIYKMLSRSFSNPTSFPPLIPIMVGSTNANNERAFGQILAPYLADPTSVFVVSSDFCHWGSRFRYTYYQPRSGSAYSLRTSDRAPTGPPIHESIGYIDGLCMDAIETGSHRSFLDVLEETGNTVCGRHPIGVVMAAIEVLKKEDKIEEGKGKFKFVRYERSSDCQTLRDSSVSYCSAFAIF
;
A
#
# COMPACT_ATOMS: atom_id res chain seq x y z
N MET A 1 18.25 3.88 23.22
CA MET A 1 17.52 4.09 21.96
C MET A 1 17.04 2.72 21.51
N THR A 2 15.74 2.50 21.45
CA THR A 2 15.13 1.20 21.10
C THR A 2 15.09 1.06 19.59
N SER A 3 15.59 -0.06 19.07
CA SER A 3 15.63 -0.36 17.64
C SER A 3 14.60 -1.44 17.30
N ARG A 4 13.99 -1.37 16.11
CA ARG A 4 13.32 -2.50 15.48
C ARG A 4 14.26 -3.10 14.44
N ASP A 5 14.62 -4.36 14.60
CA ASP A 5 15.53 -5.02 13.67
C ASP A 5 14.86 -5.28 12.30
N ALA A 6 15.70 -5.44 11.27
CA ALA A 6 15.29 -5.82 9.92
C ALA A 6 15.06 -7.34 9.82
N THR A 7 14.06 -7.84 10.55
CA THR A 7 13.85 -9.28 10.80
C THR A 7 13.49 -10.11 9.57
N HIS A 8 13.03 -9.49 8.48
CA HIS A 8 12.68 -10.15 7.23
C HIS A 8 13.79 -10.05 6.16
N ALA A 9 14.89 -9.34 6.47
CA ALA A 9 16.08 -9.31 5.62
C ALA A 9 16.70 -10.71 5.47
N GLY A 10 17.11 -11.06 4.25
CA GLY A 10 17.69 -12.35 3.91
C GLY A 10 16.68 -13.43 3.53
N SER A 11 15.37 -13.16 3.69
CA SER A 11 14.30 -14.06 3.25
C SER A 11 13.31 -13.37 2.30
N TRP A 12 12.78 -12.20 2.67
CA TRP A 12 11.83 -11.45 1.84
C TRP A 12 12.52 -10.50 0.86
N TYR A 13 13.70 -10.02 1.22
CA TYR A 13 14.56 -9.15 0.42
C TYR A 13 16.03 -9.40 0.78
N SER A 14 17.00 -8.98 -0.03
CA SER A 14 18.41 -9.26 0.25
C SER A 14 18.89 -8.56 1.53
N ALA A 15 19.55 -9.31 2.43
CA ALA A 15 20.24 -8.74 3.59
C ALA A 15 21.58 -8.06 3.21
N ARG A 16 22.07 -8.23 1.98
CA ARG A 16 23.34 -7.64 1.53
C ARG A 16 23.08 -6.24 1.00
N LYS A 17 23.61 -5.23 1.72
CA LYS A 17 23.46 -3.80 1.38
C LYS A 17 23.68 -3.48 -0.09
N SER A 18 24.79 -3.95 -0.68
CA SER A 18 25.15 -3.65 -2.07
C SER A 18 24.17 -4.26 -3.07
N GLU A 19 23.75 -5.51 -2.84
CA GLU A 19 22.77 -6.21 -3.68
C GLU A 19 21.39 -5.54 -3.59
N LEU A 20 20.91 -5.30 -2.37
CA LEU A 20 19.62 -4.65 -2.14
C LEU A 20 19.58 -3.25 -2.77
N SER A 21 20.62 -2.45 -2.58
CA SER A 21 20.70 -1.11 -3.18
C SER A 21 20.67 -1.19 -4.71
N ALA A 22 21.42 -2.11 -5.32
CA ALA A 22 21.48 -2.26 -6.77
C ALA A 22 20.14 -2.75 -7.37
N GLN A 23 19.47 -3.70 -6.70
CA GLN A 23 18.12 -4.16 -7.09
C GLN A 23 17.12 -3.01 -7.09
N LEU A 24 17.10 -2.20 -6.02
CA LEU A 24 16.20 -1.06 -5.91
C LEU A 24 16.51 0.02 -6.97
N ASP A 25 17.79 0.32 -7.23
CA ASP A 25 18.18 1.23 -8.32
C ASP A 25 17.68 0.70 -9.68
N GLN A 26 17.95 -0.57 -9.98
CA GLN A 26 17.54 -1.20 -11.23
C GLN A 26 16.02 -1.09 -11.44
N TRP A 27 15.21 -1.41 -10.43
CA TRP A 27 13.76 -1.32 -10.56
C TRP A 27 13.27 0.12 -10.67
N LEU A 28 13.82 1.05 -9.87
CA LEU A 28 13.44 2.47 -9.92
C LEU A 28 13.84 3.15 -11.24
N ASP A 29 14.94 2.74 -11.84
CA ASP A 29 15.44 3.30 -13.10
C ASP A 29 14.79 2.64 -14.33
N ALA A 30 14.22 1.44 -14.17
CA ALA A 30 13.39 0.80 -15.20
C ALA A 30 11.99 1.43 -15.33
N VAL A 31 11.52 2.19 -14.34
CA VAL A 31 10.24 2.90 -14.42
C VAL A 31 10.37 4.08 -15.38
N PRO A 32 9.56 4.16 -16.46
CA PRO A 32 9.63 5.27 -17.41
C PRO A 32 9.23 6.59 -16.76
N ALA A 33 9.74 7.71 -17.31
CA ALA A 33 9.37 9.05 -16.86
C ALA A 33 7.88 9.37 -17.10
N ARG A 34 7.17 8.58 -17.92
CA ARG A 34 5.73 8.69 -18.15
C ARG A 34 5.08 7.33 -18.03
N ALA A 35 3.99 7.25 -17.29
CA ALA A 35 3.21 6.03 -17.09
C ALA A 35 1.80 6.20 -17.64
N THR A 36 1.28 5.19 -18.33
CA THR A 36 -0.14 5.10 -18.65
C THR A 36 -0.90 4.70 -17.41
N CYS A 37 -1.93 5.47 -17.05
CA CYS A 37 -2.80 5.08 -15.95
C CYS A 37 -3.72 3.94 -16.40
N ILE A 38 -4.04 3.01 -15.51
CA ILE A 38 -4.68 1.73 -15.87
C ILE A 38 -6.08 1.52 -15.26
N GLY A 39 -6.53 2.39 -14.37
CA GLY A 39 -7.92 2.35 -13.90
C GLY A 39 -8.88 2.91 -14.96
N THR A 40 -10.15 2.57 -14.89
CA THR A 40 -11.15 2.89 -15.91
C THR A 40 -11.30 4.39 -16.13
N GLU A 41 -11.28 5.19 -15.07
CA GLU A 41 -11.35 6.64 -15.18
C GLU A 41 -10.00 7.28 -15.49
N SER A 42 -8.94 6.83 -14.80
CA SER A 42 -7.61 7.41 -14.98
C SER A 42 -6.99 7.11 -16.36
N SER A 43 -7.32 5.98 -16.98
CA SER A 43 -6.84 5.58 -18.31
C SER A 43 -7.38 6.46 -19.44
N LYS A 44 -8.50 7.18 -19.22
CA LYS A 44 -8.99 8.21 -20.14
C LYS A 44 -8.03 9.41 -20.23
N GLN A 45 -7.16 9.58 -19.23
CA GLN A 45 -6.09 10.57 -19.23
C GLN A 45 -4.80 9.90 -19.74
N ALA A 46 -4.33 10.28 -20.93
CA ALA A 46 -3.34 9.52 -21.71
C ALA A 46 -2.12 9.00 -20.92
N THR A 47 -1.43 9.85 -20.15
CA THR A 47 -0.23 9.47 -19.38
C THR A 47 0.02 10.43 -18.21
N ALA A 48 0.49 9.91 -17.09
CA ALA A 48 1.03 10.68 -15.96
C ALA A 48 2.55 10.84 -16.07
N GLN A 49 3.07 12.01 -15.67
CA GLN A 49 4.51 12.24 -15.52
C GLN A 49 4.98 11.68 -14.17
N LEU A 50 6.15 11.04 -14.12
CA LEU A 50 6.77 10.51 -12.90
C LEU A 50 8.13 11.19 -12.65
N PRO A 51 8.38 11.78 -11.47
CA PRO A 51 7.42 11.98 -10.37
C PRO A 51 6.27 12.91 -10.78
N SER A 52 5.10 12.71 -10.18
CA SER A 52 3.91 13.52 -10.43
C SER A 52 3.91 14.73 -9.49
N SER A 53 3.80 15.94 -10.06
CA SER A 53 3.74 17.16 -9.25
C SER A 53 2.55 17.12 -8.29
N GLY A 54 2.83 17.33 -7.00
CA GLY A 54 1.85 17.27 -5.92
C GLY A 54 1.43 15.85 -5.51
N ALA A 55 2.06 14.79 -6.02
CA ALA A 55 1.84 13.43 -5.52
C ALA A 55 2.37 13.32 -4.09
N ARG A 56 1.50 12.91 -3.15
CA ARG A 56 1.84 12.83 -1.72
C ARG A 56 1.41 11.53 -1.04
N ALA A 57 0.53 10.75 -1.66
CA ALA A 57 0.16 9.43 -1.16
C ALA A 57 0.36 8.36 -2.24
N ILE A 58 0.80 7.17 -1.84
CA ILE A 58 0.93 6.00 -2.71
C ILE A 58 0.26 4.76 -2.12
N ILE A 59 -0.15 3.86 -3.00
CA ILE A 59 -0.43 2.46 -2.67
C ILE A 59 0.67 1.62 -3.33
N ALA A 60 1.34 0.78 -2.55
CA ALA A 60 2.41 -0.10 -3.03
C ALA A 60 2.34 -1.48 -2.36
N PRO A 61 2.77 -2.55 -3.05
CA PRO A 61 2.70 -3.92 -2.56
C PRO A 61 3.76 -4.22 -1.50
N HIS A 62 3.53 -5.30 -0.74
CA HIS A 62 4.40 -5.78 0.33
C HIS A 62 4.66 -7.30 0.31
N ALA A 63 4.51 -7.96 -0.84
CA ALA A 63 5.12 -9.29 -0.99
C ALA A 63 6.67 -9.22 -1.00
N GLY A 64 7.33 -10.38 -0.98
CA GLY A 64 8.78 -10.46 -1.12
C GLY A 64 9.28 -9.83 -2.42
N TYR A 65 10.44 -9.18 -2.38
CA TYR A 65 10.94 -8.32 -3.45
C TYR A 65 11.17 -9.03 -4.78
N SER A 66 11.46 -10.34 -4.76
CA SER A 66 11.56 -11.15 -5.98
C SER A 66 10.24 -11.21 -6.78
N TYR A 67 9.10 -10.92 -6.15
CA TYR A 67 7.79 -10.89 -6.79
C TYR A 67 7.30 -9.46 -7.01
N SER A 68 7.20 -8.66 -5.96
CA SER A 68 6.51 -7.36 -6.00
C SER A 68 7.43 -6.15 -6.03
N GLY A 69 8.75 -6.34 -5.86
CA GLY A 69 9.74 -5.26 -5.89
C GLY A 69 9.65 -4.40 -7.15
N PRO A 70 9.71 -4.98 -8.36
CA PRO A 70 9.53 -4.24 -9.61
C PRO A 70 8.23 -3.44 -9.67
N ALA A 71 7.12 -4.02 -9.20
CA ALA A 71 5.83 -3.33 -9.16
C ALA A 71 5.88 -2.12 -8.21
N ALA A 72 6.36 -2.29 -6.97
CA ALA A 72 6.47 -1.23 -5.98
C ALA A 72 7.26 0.00 -6.47
N ALA A 73 8.27 -0.21 -7.32
CA ALA A 73 9.05 0.88 -7.91
C ALA A 73 8.17 1.93 -8.60
N TRP A 74 7.08 1.53 -9.24
CA TRP A 74 6.17 2.44 -9.96
C TRP A 74 5.48 3.42 -9.01
N ALA A 75 5.05 2.95 -7.84
CA ALA A 75 4.47 3.81 -6.81
C ALA A 75 5.51 4.78 -6.25
N TYR A 76 6.69 4.29 -5.86
CA TYR A 76 7.74 5.14 -5.30
C TYR A 76 8.25 6.19 -6.30
N LYS A 77 8.35 5.85 -7.59
CA LYS A 77 8.77 6.79 -8.64
C LYS A 77 7.74 7.90 -8.89
N ALA A 78 6.49 7.71 -8.47
CA ALA A 78 5.47 8.74 -8.58
C ALA A 78 5.64 9.89 -7.58
N LEU A 79 6.36 9.66 -6.47
CA LEU A 79 6.58 10.64 -5.41
C LEU A 79 7.84 11.48 -5.65
N ASP A 80 7.76 12.74 -5.26
CA ASP A 80 8.94 13.60 -5.05
C ASP A 80 9.20 13.76 -3.55
N PHE A 81 10.31 13.21 -3.08
CA PHE A 81 10.70 13.26 -1.66
C PHE A 81 11.50 14.53 -1.30
N SER A 82 11.89 15.38 -2.26
CA SER A 82 12.80 16.50 -2.02
C SER A 82 12.31 17.50 -0.98
N ASN A 83 10.99 17.66 -0.84
CA ASN A 83 10.35 18.54 0.13
C ASN A 83 9.70 17.79 1.32
N ALA A 84 9.90 16.48 1.40
CA ALA A 84 9.28 15.67 2.45
C ALA A 84 9.88 16.02 3.82
N LYS A 85 9.01 16.23 4.82
CA LYS A 85 9.38 16.44 6.23
C LYS A 85 8.93 15.31 7.14
N ARG A 86 7.97 14.49 6.72
CA ARG A 86 7.47 13.33 7.47
C ARG A 86 6.98 12.26 6.51
N ILE A 87 7.16 11.00 6.88
CA ILE A 87 6.66 9.85 6.11
C ILE A 87 5.74 9.03 7.00
N PHE A 88 4.45 9.00 6.67
CA PHE A 88 3.47 8.11 7.26
C PHE A 88 3.49 6.80 6.50
N LEU A 89 3.66 5.68 7.21
CA LEU A 89 3.66 4.35 6.61
C LEU A 89 2.55 3.53 7.28
N LEU A 90 1.49 3.26 6.53
CA LEU A 90 0.34 2.50 6.99
C LEU A 90 0.39 1.10 6.39
N GLY A 91 0.33 0.06 7.23
CA GLY A 91 0.29 -1.32 6.76
C GLY A 91 -0.62 -2.22 7.58
N PRO A 92 -1.20 -3.27 6.97
CA PRO A 92 -2.11 -4.17 7.67
C PRO A 92 -1.39 -5.04 8.70
N SER A 93 -2.09 -5.49 9.74
CA SER A 93 -1.58 -6.54 10.63
C SER A 93 -1.92 -7.94 10.12
N HIS A 94 -0.92 -8.80 9.94
CA HIS A 94 -1.07 -10.19 9.53
C HIS A 94 -0.98 -11.18 10.70
N HIS A 95 -0.19 -10.84 11.72
CA HIS A 95 0.17 -11.77 12.81
C HIS A 95 -0.47 -11.43 14.15
N HIS A 96 -0.94 -10.19 14.32
CA HIS A 96 -1.50 -9.71 15.58
C HIS A 96 -2.97 -9.30 15.40
N TYR A 97 -3.84 -9.82 16.27
CA TYR A 97 -5.22 -9.34 16.27
C TYR A 97 -5.28 -7.92 16.84
N LEU A 98 -5.70 -6.99 15.99
CA LEU A 98 -5.87 -5.58 16.30
C LEU A 98 -7.19 -5.12 15.69
N SER A 99 -8.03 -4.41 16.45
CA SER A 99 -9.32 -3.87 15.98
C SER A 99 -9.28 -2.37 15.62
N GLY A 100 -8.12 -1.74 15.79
CA GLY A 100 -7.87 -0.32 15.51
C GLY A 100 -6.52 -0.11 14.82
N CYS A 101 -5.79 0.91 15.23
CA CYS A 101 -4.44 1.19 14.75
C CYS A 101 -3.44 1.15 15.92
N ALA A 102 -2.19 0.75 15.64
CA ALA A 102 -1.12 0.73 16.61
C ALA A 102 0.12 1.47 16.09
N LEU A 103 0.85 2.12 17.00
CA LEU A 103 2.06 2.90 16.70
C LEU A 103 3.30 2.24 17.29
N SER A 104 4.45 2.46 16.66
CA SER A 104 5.71 1.91 17.13
C SER A 104 6.19 2.60 18.41
N GLN A 105 6.76 1.80 19.31
CA GLN A 105 7.46 2.31 20.49
C GLN A 105 8.96 2.53 20.24
N CYS A 106 9.49 2.08 19.11
CA CYS A 106 10.91 2.18 18.77
C CYS A 106 11.32 3.64 18.47
N ASP A 107 12.62 3.89 18.51
CA ASP A 107 13.23 5.17 18.15
C ASP A 107 13.73 5.17 16.70
N LYS A 108 14.02 3.99 16.16
CA LYS A 108 14.43 3.79 14.77
C LYS A 108 14.01 2.41 14.27
N TYR A 109 13.86 2.28 12.96
CA TYR A 109 13.72 1.01 12.25
C TYR A 109 14.98 0.76 11.42
N GLU A 110 15.54 -0.43 11.51
CA GLU A 110 16.75 -0.81 10.75
C GLU A 110 16.40 -1.31 9.36
N THR A 111 17.32 -1.07 8.42
CA THR A 111 17.33 -1.72 7.10
C THR A 111 18.77 -2.07 6.75
N PRO A 112 19.02 -2.99 5.79
CA PRO A 112 20.38 -3.24 5.31
C PRO A 112 21.05 -2.00 4.68
N LEU A 113 20.29 -0.97 4.29
CA LEU A 113 20.84 0.25 3.70
C LEU A 113 21.28 1.27 4.77
N GLY A 114 20.56 1.29 5.90
CA GLY A 114 20.74 2.14 7.06
C GLY A 114 19.43 2.33 7.83
N ASP A 115 19.48 3.10 8.91
CA ASP A 115 18.35 3.28 9.82
C ASP A 115 17.39 4.39 9.37
N LEU A 116 16.10 4.22 9.68
CA LEU A 116 15.06 5.25 9.57
C LEU A 116 14.62 5.68 10.97
N ILE A 117 14.72 6.97 11.27
CA ILE A 117 14.37 7.53 12.58
C ILE A 117 12.85 7.70 12.71
N ILE A 118 12.29 7.33 13.86
CA ILE A 118 10.86 7.49 14.15
C ILE A 118 10.56 8.91 14.66
N ASP A 119 9.50 9.54 14.14
CA ASP A 119 9.02 10.84 14.63
C ASP A 119 8.29 10.66 15.97
N LYS A 120 9.05 10.62 17.07
CA LYS A 120 8.52 10.41 18.43
C LYS A 120 7.54 11.52 18.84
N ALA A 121 7.71 12.74 18.34
CA ALA A 121 6.82 13.84 18.67
C ALA A 121 5.44 13.62 18.04
N THR A 122 5.41 13.31 16.74
CA THR A 122 4.15 12.99 16.04
C THR A 122 3.50 11.73 16.59
N VAL A 123 4.27 10.67 16.90
CA VAL A 123 3.75 9.45 17.54
C VAL A 123 3.10 9.76 18.90
N ALA A 124 3.74 10.57 19.74
CA ALA A 124 3.17 10.98 21.02
C ALA A 124 1.89 11.81 20.85
N GLU A 125 1.86 12.71 19.87
CA GLU A 125 0.68 13.50 19.52
C GLU A 125 -0.50 12.61 19.06
N LEU A 126 -0.24 11.62 18.21
CA LEU A 126 -1.26 10.68 17.73
C LEU A 126 -1.85 9.85 18.89
N HIS A 127 -1.02 9.39 19.83
CA HIS A 127 -1.50 8.71 21.05
C HIS A 127 -2.40 9.60 21.92
N GLN A 128 -2.20 10.92 21.92
CA GLN A 128 -3.06 11.84 22.68
C GLN A 128 -4.38 12.13 21.95
N LYS A 129 -4.35 12.18 20.62
CA LYS A 129 -5.52 12.51 19.78
C LYS A 129 -6.46 11.34 19.53
N GLY A 130 -5.99 10.10 19.65
CA GLY A 130 -6.74 8.92 19.24
C GLY A 130 -6.48 7.68 20.07
N SER A 131 -7.33 6.68 19.87
CA SER A 131 -7.19 5.34 20.46
C SER A 131 -6.18 4.51 19.65
N PHE A 132 -4.94 5.00 19.54
CA PHE A 132 -3.84 4.23 18.96
C PHE A 132 -3.21 3.34 20.03
N ASP A 133 -3.23 2.04 19.80
CA ASP A 133 -2.52 1.06 20.60
C ASP A 133 -1.00 1.18 20.42
N LYS A 134 -0.24 0.51 21.29
CA LYS A 134 1.22 0.48 21.22
C LYS A 134 1.66 -0.89 20.72
N MET A 135 2.49 -0.90 19.68
CA MET A 135 3.13 -2.14 19.24
C MET A 135 4.23 -2.52 20.23
N SER A 136 4.10 -3.69 20.86
CA SER A 136 5.25 -4.30 21.54
C SER A 136 6.33 -4.63 20.50
N LEU A 137 7.61 -4.64 20.91
CA LEU A 137 8.73 -4.88 19.98
C LEU A 137 8.56 -6.18 19.18
N SER A 138 8.14 -7.27 19.83
CA SER A 138 7.93 -8.56 19.16
C SER A 138 6.77 -8.55 18.16
N VAL A 139 5.72 -7.77 18.39
CA VAL A 139 4.62 -7.57 17.43
C VAL A 139 5.09 -6.75 16.24
N ASP A 140 5.88 -5.71 16.50
CA ASP A 140 6.43 -4.82 15.49
C ASP A 140 7.40 -5.59 14.55
N GLU A 141 8.32 -6.35 15.13
CA GLU A 141 9.31 -7.16 14.41
C GLU A 141 8.71 -8.40 13.72
N ALA A 142 7.57 -8.91 14.18
CA ALA A 142 6.88 -10.01 13.50
C ALA A 142 6.13 -9.56 12.24
N GLU A 143 5.78 -8.28 12.12
CA GLU A 143 5.01 -7.78 10.98
C GLU A 143 5.91 -7.40 9.80
N HIS A 144 5.59 -7.90 8.60
CA HIS A 144 6.36 -7.62 7.39
C HIS A 144 5.77 -6.48 6.56
N SER A 145 4.47 -6.18 6.69
CA SER A 145 3.79 -5.23 5.82
C SER A 145 4.41 -3.83 5.89
N LEU A 146 4.90 -3.40 7.05
CA LEU A 146 5.62 -2.14 7.21
C LEU A 146 7.06 -2.29 6.70
N GLU A 147 7.71 -3.40 7.05
CA GLU A 147 9.13 -3.63 6.73
C GLU A 147 9.44 -3.62 5.23
N MET A 148 8.54 -4.15 4.40
CA MET A 148 8.72 -4.18 2.94
C MET A 148 8.77 -2.81 2.28
N HIS A 149 8.42 -1.74 2.99
CA HIS A 149 8.54 -0.38 2.49
C HIS A 149 9.83 0.30 2.93
N LEU A 150 10.49 -0.17 4.00
CA LEU A 150 11.62 0.53 4.60
C LEU A 150 12.82 0.63 3.67
N PRO A 151 13.26 -0.42 2.96
CA PRO A 151 14.38 -0.27 2.02
C PRO A 151 14.05 0.68 0.86
N TYR A 152 12.82 0.66 0.34
CA TYR A 152 12.40 1.59 -0.70
C TYR A 152 12.36 3.03 -0.21
N ILE A 153 11.81 3.28 0.99
CA ILE A 153 11.81 4.60 1.62
C ILE A 153 13.24 5.09 1.80
N TYR A 154 14.11 4.31 2.44
CA TYR A 154 15.52 4.67 2.63
C TYR A 154 16.20 4.98 1.30
N LYS A 155 15.94 4.16 0.27
CA LYS A 155 16.50 4.35 -1.06
C LYS A 155 16.06 5.67 -1.68
N MET A 156 14.77 5.98 -1.67
CA MET A 156 14.24 7.24 -2.18
C MET A 156 14.82 8.44 -1.44
N LEU A 157 14.92 8.37 -0.11
CA LEU A 157 15.53 9.41 0.70
C LEU A 157 17.01 9.62 0.36
N SER A 158 17.77 8.54 0.15
CA SER A 158 19.18 8.64 -0.26
C SER A 158 19.38 9.27 -1.64
N ARG A 159 18.36 9.25 -2.51
CA ARG A 159 18.39 9.93 -3.82
C ARG A 159 17.99 11.41 -3.72
N SER A 160 17.20 11.78 -2.72
CA SER A 160 16.65 13.14 -2.56
C SER A 160 17.41 14.01 -1.56
N PHE A 161 18.13 13.42 -0.61
CA PHE A 161 18.79 14.12 0.48
C PHE A 161 20.29 13.79 0.54
N SER A 162 21.10 14.78 0.92
CA SER A 162 22.56 14.66 0.90
C SER A 162 23.13 13.73 1.97
N ASN A 163 22.43 13.52 3.08
CA ASN A 163 22.88 12.65 4.17
C ASN A 163 21.71 12.06 4.97
N PRO A 164 21.89 10.90 5.65
CA PRO A 164 20.84 10.27 6.45
C PRO A 164 20.33 11.13 7.63
N THR A 165 21.14 12.06 8.14
CA THR A 165 20.69 12.94 9.25
C THR A 165 19.68 14.00 8.82
N SER A 166 19.56 14.27 7.51
CA SER A 166 18.52 15.15 6.97
C SER A 166 17.30 14.38 6.45
N PHE A 167 17.23 13.06 6.66
CA PHE A 167 16.07 12.28 6.24
C PHE A 167 14.84 12.67 7.07
N PRO A 168 13.67 12.85 6.43
CA PRO A 168 12.43 13.04 7.15
C PRO A 168 12.13 11.79 8.01
N PRO A 169 11.69 11.96 9.26
CA PRO A 169 11.38 10.85 10.13
C PRO A 169 10.12 10.09 9.68
N LEU A 170 10.05 8.83 10.11
CA LEU A 170 9.02 7.86 9.80
C LEU A 170 7.95 7.81 10.91
N ILE A 171 6.70 7.59 10.53
CA ILE A 171 5.56 7.33 11.41
C ILE A 171 4.93 5.99 10.97
N PRO A 172 5.38 4.86 11.52
CA PRO A 172 4.80 3.54 11.26
C PRO A 172 3.46 3.41 11.98
N ILE A 173 2.43 3.02 11.23
CA ILE A 173 1.07 2.80 11.72
C ILE A 173 0.63 1.41 11.24
N MET A 174 0.54 0.46 12.18
CA MET A 174 -0.09 -0.83 11.92
C MET A 174 -1.61 -0.65 11.99
N VAL A 175 -2.33 -1.12 10.97
CA VAL A 175 -3.78 -1.05 10.88
C VAL A 175 -4.35 -2.47 10.97
N GLY A 176 -5.19 -2.69 11.96
CA GLY A 176 -5.76 -4.00 12.22
C GLY A 176 -6.98 -4.35 11.37
N SER A 177 -7.65 -5.44 11.74
CA SER A 177 -8.97 -5.83 11.24
C SER A 177 -10.04 -4.91 11.83
N THR A 178 -10.21 -3.74 11.23
CA THR A 178 -11.08 -2.68 11.71
C THR A 178 -12.38 -2.59 10.89
N ASN A 179 -13.17 -1.53 11.08
CA ASN A 179 -14.43 -1.30 10.39
C ASN A 179 -14.55 0.13 9.86
N ALA A 180 -15.57 0.39 9.04
CA ALA A 180 -15.78 1.67 8.38
C ALA A 180 -15.87 2.87 9.33
N ASN A 181 -16.42 2.71 10.53
CA ASN A 181 -16.51 3.79 11.51
C ASN A 181 -15.15 4.13 12.10
N ASN A 182 -14.36 3.11 12.44
CA ASN A 182 -13.00 3.28 12.92
C ASN A 182 -12.09 3.84 11.82
N GLU A 183 -12.23 3.39 10.56
CA GLU A 183 -11.50 3.95 9.42
C GLU A 183 -11.76 5.44 9.27
N ARG A 184 -13.02 5.88 9.38
CA ARG A 184 -13.38 7.31 9.41
C ARG A 184 -12.79 8.06 10.60
N ALA A 185 -12.82 7.46 11.80
CA ALA A 185 -12.25 8.07 12.99
C ALA A 185 -10.74 8.28 12.87
N PHE A 186 -9.98 7.27 12.42
CA PHE A 186 -8.55 7.40 12.16
C PHE A 186 -8.26 8.33 10.97
N GLY A 187 -9.08 8.27 9.91
CA GLY A 187 -8.98 9.18 8.78
C GLY A 187 -9.11 10.65 9.19
N GLN A 188 -10.06 10.97 10.07
CA GLN A 188 -10.22 12.32 10.64
C GLN A 188 -8.99 12.78 11.43
N ILE A 189 -8.34 11.88 12.18
CA ILE A 189 -7.13 12.20 12.94
C ILE A 189 -5.94 12.44 12.00
N LEU A 190 -5.84 11.65 10.93
CA LEU A 190 -4.72 11.73 9.97
C LEU A 190 -4.90 12.84 8.91
N ALA A 191 -6.12 13.31 8.68
CA ALA A 191 -6.43 14.31 7.66
C ALA A 191 -5.57 15.59 7.75
N PRO A 192 -5.32 16.21 8.93
CA PRO A 192 -4.46 17.38 9.02
C PRO A 192 -3.02 17.13 8.54
N TYR A 193 -2.48 15.92 8.80
CA TYR A 193 -1.15 15.54 8.31
C TYR A 193 -1.17 15.27 6.81
N LEU A 194 -2.25 14.68 6.30
CA LEU A 194 -2.45 14.51 4.86
C LEU A 194 -2.70 15.85 4.14
N ALA A 195 -3.14 16.90 4.83
CA ALA A 195 -3.24 18.25 4.26
C ALA A 195 -1.88 18.95 4.14
N ASP A 196 -0.92 18.59 4.99
CA ASP A 196 0.43 19.19 4.98
C ASP A 196 1.17 18.80 3.69
N PRO A 197 1.53 19.77 2.82
CA PRO A 197 2.18 19.50 1.55
C PRO A 197 3.57 18.85 1.68
N THR A 198 4.15 18.83 2.88
CA THR A 198 5.43 18.21 3.19
C THR A 198 5.32 16.79 3.75
N SER A 199 4.10 16.27 3.96
CA SER A 199 3.89 14.89 4.39
C SER A 199 3.76 13.95 3.19
N VAL A 200 4.40 12.78 3.30
CA VAL A 200 4.27 11.65 2.37
C VAL A 200 3.53 10.51 3.07
N PHE A 201 2.58 9.88 2.38
CA PHE A 201 1.81 8.74 2.87
C PHE A 201 2.09 7.51 2.00
N VAL A 202 2.63 6.46 2.62
CA VAL A 202 2.85 5.16 2.00
C VAL A 202 1.80 4.20 2.55
N VAL A 203 0.91 3.71 1.67
CA VAL A 203 -0.13 2.76 2.01
C VAL A 203 0.27 1.39 1.48
N SER A 204 0.50 0.46 2.40
CA SER A 204 0.97 -0.87 2.10
C SER A 204 -0.20 -1.81 1.79
N SER A 205 -0.25 -2.37 0.59
CA SER A 205 -1.27 -3.35 0.20
C SER A 205 -0.86 -4.18 -1.02
N ASP A 206 -0.89 -5.49 -0.85
CA ASP A 206 -1.16 -6.41 -1.96
C ASP A 206 -2.68 -6.44 -2.26
N PHE A 207 -3.05 -6.97 -3.42
CA PHE A 207 -4.43 -7.09 -3.90
C PHE A 207 -4.90 -8.55 -3.80
N CYS A 208 -5.66 -9.10 -4.75
CA CYS A 208 -6.23 -10.44 -4.63
C CYS A 208 -5.20 -11.52 -4.30
N HIS A 209 -5.39 -12.18 -3.16
CA HIS A 209 -4.77 -13.46 -2.81
C HIS A 209 -5.73 -14.58 -3.25
N TRP A 210 -5.52 -15.11 -4.45
CA TRP A 210 -6.39 -16.10 -5.06
C TRP A 210 -5.84 -17.52 -4.92
N GLY A 211 -6.72 -18.46 -4.59
CA GLY A 211 -6.46 -19.89 -4.57
C GLY A 211 -6.94 -20.57 -3.30
N SER A 212 -7.01 -21.90 -3.35
CA SER A 212 -7.51 -22.74 -2.25
C SER A 212 -6.76 -22.49 -0.93
N ARG A 213 -5.44 -22.21 -0.99
CA ARG A 213 -4.61 -21.92 0.20
C ARG A 213 -5.02 -20.64 0.94
N PHE A 214 -5.65 -19.70 0.24
CA PHE A 214 -6.16 -18.45 0.80
C PHE A 214 -7.65 -18.53 1.18
N ARG A 215 -8.29 -19.68 0.90
CA ARG A 215 -9.74 -19.87 1.03
C ARG A 215 -10.54 -18.85 0.21
N TYR A 216 -9.98 -18.43 -0.92
CA TYR A 216 -10.60 -17.47 -1.83
C TYR A 216 -10.42 -17.94 -3.28
N THR A 217 -11.48 -18.46 -3.88
CA THR A 217 -11.49 -18.98 -5.25
C THR A 217 -12.63 -18.36 -6.06
N TYR A 218 -12.97 -17.10 -5.75
CA TYR A 218 -14.01 -16.34 -6.44
C TYR A 218 -13.71 -16.28 -7.94
N TYR A 219 -14.74 -16.47 -8.76
CA TYR A 219 -14.66 -16.49 -10.20
C TYR A 219 -15.87 -15.79 -10.82
N GLN A 220 -15.60 -14.84 -11.71
CA GLN A 220 -16.58 -14.11 -12.49
C GLN A 220 -16.59 -14.63 -13.93
N PRO A 221 -17.65 -15.35 -14.36
CA PRO A 221 -17.81 -15.73 -15.76
C PRO A 221 -18.14 -14.51 -16.64
N ARG A 222 -17.94 -14.64 -17.96
CA ARG A 222 -18.35 -13.61 -18.96
C ARG A 222 -19.84 -13.27 -18.91
N SER A 223 -20.67 -14.25 -18.54
CA SER A 223 -22.11 -14.08 -18.35
C SER A 223 -22.57 -14.91 -17.16
N GLY A 224 -23.55 -14.36 -16.43
CA GLY A 224 -24.08 -14.97 -15.21
C GLY A 224 -23.42 -14.45 -13.92
N SER A 225 -23.90 -14.97 -12.80
CA SER A 225 -23.44 -14.58 -11.46
C SER A 225 -22.07 -15.20 -11.13
N ALA A 226 -21.29 -14.47 -10.34
CA ALA A 226 -20.06 -15.00 -9.77
C ALA A 226 -20.31 -16.15 -8.80
N TYR A 227 -19.29 -16.98 -8.62
CA TYR A 227 -19.29 -18.09 -7.67
C TYR A 227 -17.87 -18.46 -7.26
N SER A 228 -17.72 -19.20 -6.16
CA SER A 228 -16.42 -19.77 -5.77
C SER A 228 -16.20 -21.12 -6.44
N LEU A 229 -15.07 -21.26 -7.12
CA LEU A 229 -14.65 -22.53 -7.71
C LEU A 229 -14.30 -23.55 -6.62
N ARG A 230 -14.72 -24.80 -6.82
CA ARG A 230 -14.47 -25.95 -5.93
C ARG A 230 -13.55 -26.95 -6.62
N THR A 231 -12.73 -27.66 -5.85
CA THR A 231 -11.80 -28.69 -6.39
C THR A 231 -12.45 -29.79 -7.21
N SER A 232 -13.75 -30.05 -7.01
CA SER A 232 -14.55 -30.99 -7.80
C SER A 232 -15.05 -30.42 -9.14
N ASP A 233 -14.99 -29.11 -9.31
CA ASP A 233 -15.51 -28.44 -10.50
C ASP A 233 -14.62 -28.75 -11.71
N ARG A 234 -15.24 -28.83 -12.89
CA ARG A 234 -14.50 -28.84 -14.14
C ARG A 234 -13.84 -27.47 -14.34
N ALA A 235 -12.78 -27.42 -15.14
CA ALA A 235 -12.19 -26.15 -15.53
C ALA A 235 -13.28 -25.22 -16.09
N PRO A 236 -13.31 -23.94 -15.68
CA PRO A 236 -14.37 -23.03 -16.10
C PRO A 236 -14.33 -22.83 -17.61
N THR A 237 -15.50 -22.80 -18.24
CA THR A 237 -15.64 -22.58 -19.70
C THR A 237 -15.64 -21.11 -20.09
N GLY A 238 -15.56 -20.20 -19.10
CA GLY A 238 -15.54 -18.76 -19.29
C GLY A 238 -14.11 -18.22 -19.49
N PRO A 239 -13.83 -16.96 -19.08
CA PRO A 239 -12.48 -16.44 -19.15
C PRO A 239 -11.53 -17.27 -18.27
N PRO A 240 -10.22 -17.33 -18.59
CA PRO A 240 -9.21 -17.88 -17.70
C PRO A 240 -9.31 -17.31 -16.29
N ILE A 241 -8.92 -18.09 -15.28
CA ILE A 241 -9.03 -17.69 -13.87
C ILE A 241 -8.29 -16.37 -13.61
N HIS A 242 -7.08 -16.20 -14.15
CA HIS A 242 -6.31 -14.97 -13.99
C HIS A 242 -6.98 -13.73 -14.62
N GLU A 243 -7.77 -13.86 -15.68
CA GLU A 243 -8.56 -12.75 -16.23
C GLU A 243 -9.69 -12.37 -15.27
N SER A 244 -10.35 -13.36 -14.65
CA SER A 244 -11.33 -13.08 -13.59
C SER A 244 -10.68 -12.40 -12.38
N ILE A 245 -9.48 -12.80 -11.97
CA ILE A 245 -8.73 -12.14 -10.89
C ILE A 245 -8.47 -10.68 -11.27
N GLY A 246 -7.96 -10.44 -12.49
CA GLY A 246 -7.71 -9.09 -13.00
C GLY A 246 -8.97 -8.22 -13.04
N TYR A 247 -10.11 -8.80 -13.41
CA TYR A 247 -11.39 -8.09 -13.38
C TYR A 247 -11.79 -7.66 -11.96
N ILE A 248 -11.69 -8.56 -10.97
CA ILE A 248 -12.08 -8.27 -9.58
C ILE A 248 -11.13 -7.23 -8.95
N ASP A 249 -9.83 -7.34 -9.21
CA ASP A 249 -8.86 -6.31 -8.79
C ASP A 249 -9.16 -4.98 -9.47
N GLY A 250 -9.50 -4.99 -10.76
CA GLY A 250 -9.94 -3.82 -11.51
C GLY A 250 -11.14 -3.11 -10.87
N LEU A 251 -12.15 -3.86 -10.41
CA LEU A 251 -13.28 -3.29 -9.66
C LEU A 251 -12.82 -2.58 -8.38
N CYS A 252 -11.90 -3.18 -7.63
CA CYS A 252 -11.34 -2.56 -6.42
C CYS A 252 -10.54 -1.30 -6.76
N MET A 253 -9.70 -1.35 -7.79
CA MET A 253 -8.93 -0.22 -8.28
C MET A 253 -9.85 0.93 -8.69
N ASP A 254 -10.86 0.66 -9.52
CA ASP A 254 -11.83 1.65 -10.00
C ASP A 254 -12.60 2.28 -8.84
N ALA A 255 -13.02 1.48 -7.86
CA ALA A 255 -13.68 1.98 -6.66
C ALA A 255 -12.77 2.93 -5.86
N ILE A 256 -11.47 2.62 -5.75
CA ILE A 256 -10.49 3.50 -5.12
C ILE A 256 -10.30 4.80 -5.94
N GLU A 257 -10.29 4.74 -7.27
CA GLU A 257 -10.14 5.93 -8.15
C GLU A 257 -11.31 6.91 -8.02
N THR A 258 -12.50 6.44 -7.62
CA THR A 258 -13.63 7.35 -7.33
C THR A 258 -13.29 8.34 -6.21
N GLY A 259 -12.40 7.95 -5.29
CA GLY A 259 -12.11 8.68 -4.05
C GLY A 259 -13.28 8.68 -3.05
N SER A 260 -14.19 7.69 -3.16
CA SER A 260 -15.30 7.42 -2.24
C SER A 260 -14.95 6.20 -1.38
N HIS A 261 -14.78 6.42 -0.08
CA HIS A 261 -14.53 5.38 0.92
C HIS A 261 -15.63 4.32 0.87
N ARG A 262 -16.90 4.75 0.77
CA ARG A 262 -18.04 3.83 0.71
C ARG A 262 -18.02 2.94 -0.52
N SER A 263 -17.70 3.50 -1.70
CA SER A 263 -17.68 2.73 -2.96
C SER A 263 -16.65 1.61 -2.92
N PHE A 264 -15.49 1.85 -2.30
CA PHE A 264 -14.48 0.80 -2.11
C PHE A 264 -14.96 -0.31 -1.16
N LEU A 265 -15.61 0.06 -0.05
CA LEU A 265 -16.18 -0.91 0.88
C LEU A 265 -17.30 -1.75 0.24
N ASP A 266 -18.15 -1.14 -0.58
CA ASP A 266 -19.23 -1.84 -1.28
C ASP A 266 -18.67 -2.93 -2.21
N VAL A 267 -17.62 -2.62 -2.99
CA VAL A 267 -16.98 -3.63 -3.87
C VAL A 267 -16.32 -4.75 -3.07
N LEU A 268 -15.70 -4.44 -1.94
CA LEU A 268 -15.12 -5.46 -1.05
C LEU A 268 -16.20 -6.35 -0.43
N GLU A 269 -17.34 -5.80 -0.04
CA GLU A 269 -18.48 -6.54 0.50
C GLU A 269 -19.12 -7.45 -0.57
N GLU A 270 -19.26 -6.96 -1.80
CA GLU A 270 -19.83 -7.70 -2.92
C GLU A 270 -18.93 -8.85 -3.38
N THR A 271 -17.64 -8.58 -3.56
CA THR A 271 -16.70 -9.54 -4.16
C THR A 271 -16.01 -10.43 -3.13
N GLY A 272 -15.89 -9.97 -1.88
CA GLY A 272 -15.05 -10.60 -0.86
C GLY A 272 -13.54 -10.55 -1.19
N ASN A 273 -13.11 -9.65 -2.09
CA ASN A 273 -11.72 -9.62 -2.56
C ASN A 273 -10.73 -9.50 -1.39
N THR A 274 -9.66 -10.29 -1.45
CA THR A 274 -8.70 -10.48 -0.36
C THR A 274 -7.60 -9.43 -0.33
N VAL A 275 -7.94 -8.16 -0.62
CA VAL A 275 -7.02 -7.02 -0.53
C VAL A 275 -6.56 -6.89 0.92
N CYS A 276 -5.29 -7.19 1.19
CA CYS A 276 -4.76 -7.27 2.56
C CYS A 276 -4.71 -5.89 3.23
N GLY A 277 -4.34 -4.84 2.48
CA GLY A 277 -4.30 -3.46 2.94
C GLY A 277 -5.61 -2.69 2.77
N ARG A 278 -6.76 -3.38 2.65
CA ARG A 278 -8.08 -2.73 2.53
C ARG A 278 -8.35 -1.70 3.63
N HIS A 279 -7.91 -1.97 4.86
CA HIS A 279 -8.12 -1.07 5.99
C HIS A 279 -7.16 0.14 5.96
N PRO A 280 -5.83 -0.01 5.74
CA PRO A 280 -4.95 1.12 5.42
C PRO A 280 -5.46 2.02 4.30
N ILE A 281 -5.92 1.42 3.19
CA ILE A 281 -6.52 2.15 2.06
C ILE A 281 -7.78 2.89 2.53
N GLY A 282 -8.68 2.21 3.24
CA GLY A 282 -9.91 2.79 3.79
C GLY A 282 -9.66 3.99 4.71
N VAL A 283 -8.67 3.91 5.61
CA VAL A 283 -8.27 5.02 6.49
C VAL A 283 -7.82 6.24 5.68
N VAL A 284 -6.97 6.05 4.66
CA VAL A 284 -6.49 7.17 3.84
C VAL A 284 -7.60 7.73 2.95
N MET A 285 -8.46 6.89 2.38
CA MET A 285 -9.64 7.33 1.63
C MET A 285 -10.59 8.15 2.51
N ALA A 286 -10.82 7.73 3.76
CA ALA A 286 -11.62 8.49 4.70
C ALA A 286 -10.95 9.84 5.08
N ALA A 287 -9.63 9.88 5.24
CA ALA A 287 -8.90 11.13 5.47
C ALA A 287 -9.06 12.10 4.29
N ILE A 288 -9.03 11.59 3.05
CA ILE A 288 -9.27 12.37 1.83
C ILE A 288 -10.69 12.95 1.83
N GLU A 289 -11.70 12.17 2.19
CA GLU A 289 -13.08 12.65 2.26
C GLU A 289 -13.26 13.78 3.28
N VAL A 290 -12.58 13.71 4.42
CA VAL A 290 -12.53 14.80 5.40
C VAL A 290 -11.96 16.07 4.76
N LEU A 291 -10.83 15.96 4.05
CA LEU A 291 -10.23 17.11 3.38
C LEU A 291 -11.12 17.71 2.29
N LYS A 292 -11.84 16.87 1.53
CA LYS A 292 -12.83 17.35 0.55
C LYS A 292 -13.98 18.10 1.23
N LYS A 293 -14.50 17.56 2.34
CA LYS A 293 -15.59 18.17 3.10
C LYS A 293 -15.19 19.50 3.74
N GLU A 294 -13.92 19.65 4.09
CA GLU A 294 -13.34 20.87 4.67
C GLU A 294 -12.80 21.86 3.61
N ASP A 295 -13.03 21.62 2.31
CA ASP A 295 -12.52 22.41 1.18
C ASP A 295 -10.98 22.61 1.21
N LYS A 296 -10.25 21.62 1.74
CA LYS A 296 -8.78 21.65 1.88
C LYS A 296 -8.03 21.03 0.70
N ILE A 297 -8.74 20.41 -0.23
CA ILE A 297 -8.18 19.89 -1.49
C ILE A 297 -9.08 20.28 -2.66
N GLU A 298 -8.48 20.62 -3.79
CA GLU A 298 -9.23 21.05 -4.98
C GLU A 298 -10.07 19.92 -5.57
N GLU A 299 -11.08 20.27 -6.36
CA GLU A 299 -11.90 19.29 -7.07
C GLU A 299 -11.04 18.38 -7.97
N GLY A 300 -11.26 17.07 -7.87
CA GLY A 300 -10.48 16.06 -8.61
C GLY A 300 -9.14 15.67 -7.97
N LYS A 301 -8.69 16.37 -6.92
CA LYS A 301 -7.54 15.97 -6.08
C LYS A 301 -7.95 14.91 -5.06
N GLY A 302 -6.95 14.24 -4.47
CA GLY A 302 -7.16 13.13 -3.54
C GLY A 302 -7.81 11.92 -4.19
N LYS A 303 -7.66 11.73 -5.50
CA LYS A 303 -8.04 10.49 -6.19
C LYS A 303 -6.78 9.72 -6.54
N PHE A 304 -6.72 8.45 -6.19
CA PHE A 304 -5.62 7.59 -6.61
C PHE A 304 -5.72 7.31 -8.11
N LYS A 305 -4.57 7.21 -8.74
CA LYS A 305 -4.42 6.77 -10.13
C LYS A 305 -3.49 5.56 -10.13
N PHE A 306 -3.97 4.44 -10.64
CA PHE A 306 -3.14 3.24 -10.76
C PHE A 306 -2.26 3.33 -12.00
N VAL A 307 -0.99 2.93 -11.88
CA VAL A 307 0.01 2.97 -12.96
C VAL A 307 0.65 1.61 -13.23
N ARG A 308 0.44 0.63 -12.36
CA ARG A 308 0.96 -0.72 -12.52
C ARG A 308 0.02 -1.73 -11.89
N TYR A 309 -0.17 -2.83 -12.59
CA TYR A 309 -0.86 -4.02 -12.13
C TYR A 309 -0.07 -5.25 -12.60
N GLU A 310 0.21 -6.16 -11.68
CA GLU A 310 0.91 -7.42 -11.94
C GLU A 310 0.30 -8.53 -11.10
N ARG A 311 0.65 -9.77 -11.42
CA ARG A 311 0.32 -10.95 -10.62
C ARG A 311 1.57 -11.80 -10.45
N SER A 312 1.68 -12.50 -9.33
CA SER A 312 2.78 -13.44 -9.09
C SER A 312 2.86 -14.56 -10.14
N SER A 313 1.72 -14.94 -10.70
CA SER A 313 1.56 -15.96 -11.75
C SER A 313 0.15 -15.89 -12.33
N ASP A 314 -0.03 -16.34 -13.57
CA ASP A 314 -1.36 -16.46 -14.18
C ASP A 314 -2.00 -17.82 -13.85
N CYS A 315 -2.93 -17.84 -12.90
CA CYS A 315 -3.73 -19.02 -12.58
C CYS A 315 -4.56 -19.50 -13.78
N GLN A 316 -4.47 -20.80 -14.06
CA GLN A 316 -5.24 -21.50 -15.10
C GLN A 316 -6.15 -22.58 -14.49
N THR A 317 -5.77 -23.12 -13.34
CA THR A 317 -6.48 -24.20 -12.64
C THR A 317 -6.64 -23.89 -11.15
N LEU A 318 -7.52 -24.64 -10.48
CA LEU A 318 -7.73 -24.56 -9.03
C LEU A 318 -6.56 -25.03 -8.16
N ARG A 319 -5.56 -25.69 -8.78
CA ARG A 319 -4.32 -26.07 -8.09
C ARG A 319 -3.34 -24.89 -8.01
N ASP A 320 -3.56 -23.88 -8.84
CA ASP A 320 -2.73 -22.69 -8.87
C ASP A 320 -3.15 -21.74 -7.74
N SER A 321 -2.25 -20.81 -7.42
CA SER A 321 -2.56 -19.68 -6.55
C SER A 321 -1.72 -18.48 -6.98
N SER A 322 -2.25 -17.28 -6.81
CA SER A 322 -1.53 -16.05 -7.14
C SER A 322 -1.81 -14.96 -6.12
N VAL A 323 -0.92 -13.98 -6.09
CA VAL A 323 -1.13 -12.70 -5.41
C VAL A 323 -1.01 -11.59 -6.44
N SER A 324 -1.92 -10.62 -6.41
CA SER A 324 -1.90 -9.45 -7.28
C SER A 324 -1.18 -8.27 -6.64
N TYR A 325 -0.47 -7.49 -7.45
CA TYR A 325 0.29 -6.33 -7.02
C TYR A 325 -0.14 -5.10 -7.81
N CYS A 326 -0.41 -4.01 -7.11
CA CYS A 326 -0.82 -2.75 -7.70
C CYS A 326 0.11 -1.62 -7.26
N SER A 327 0.29 -0.62 -8.12
CA SER A 327 0.91 0.65 -7.73
C SER A 327 0.04 1.81 -8.13
N ALA A 328 -0.20 2.69 -7.17
CA ALA A 328 -1.03 3.87 -7.35
C ALA A 328 -0.42 5.07 -6.64
N PHE A 329 -0.81 6.27 -7.07
CA PHE A 329 -0.47 7.51 -6.38
C PHE A 329 -1.66 8.48 -6.41
N ALA A 330 -1.73 9.37 -5.42
CA ALA A 330 -2.71 10.46 -5.37
C ALA A 330 -2.01 11.82 -5.29
N ILE A 331 -2.53 12.75 -6.09
CA ILE A 331 -2.12 14.17 -6.10
C ILE A 331 -3.08 14.96 -5.24
N PHE A 332 -2.54 15.92 -4.50
CA PHE A 332 -3.30 16.83 -3.65
C PHE A 332 -3.10 18.29 -4.05
#